data_AF-A0A1G1ICQ3-F1
#
_entry.id   AF-A0A1G1ICQ3-F1
#
_cell.length_a   1.000
_cell.length_b   1.000
_cell.length_c   1.000
_cell.angle_alpha   90.00
_cell.angle_beta   90.00
_cell.angle_gamma   90.00
#
_symmetry.space_group_name_H-M   'P 1'
#
loop_
_entity.id
_entity.type
_entity.pdbx_description
1 polymer ?
#
loop_
_entity_poly.entity_id
_entity_poly.type
_entity_poly.pdbx_seq_one_letter_code
_entity_poly.pdbx_strand_id
1 'polypeptide(L)'
;MQPDNPRTRIGILVIHGVGEQTQFEYLEAIAGNLFKALSQDPARKPQIQIRRGAQSQLHAPTESWRNVPAVVSWWSQETQRWIDAHFHEVTWADLDIPDTFLNWWRLVGWGLAMPGIKLVDSTRTFQARQQHVCLPVRLSVGRRLSVRIQLFGVSLLFFLMLTSINMFSWVLRRLSITFAPIEHARGIIYDYLGDVKLYQDWAIRDDGLEALGEKSRAAIQRRAVRALATMAGEVQHKRLDSYYVFSHSLGTVVAFNALMELGITLPNYFSEEEWAALPIAMKIQAGYDSPVLQKPRRPYWLGKRDAIDRSVLFAGLKGLLTMGSPLNKFAAMWPAIVPVNREALAHPVPWVNVADRQDIVAGNNISLFRSCNGTSTEEVAGLRLRNVPWADRLSIFTAHTSYWKADFMPPNPLGRVKGRLTGQHPQRLMNRLIPWLETGDGGRFEPPDDRMPGWLATCLYGAWLAFVGLALAFIPAFLLRWMETLWSGGDAAIHYSLWEAVIETITNPSSLAMHMGAVIGAGILTVSVCSLIRYTWEVNRDRWTNT
;
A
#
# COMPACT_ATOMS: atom_id res chain seq x y z
N MET A 1 -39.99 15.60 21.54
CA MET A 1 -38.82 14.70 21.59
C MET A 1 -39.11 13.54 20.66
N GLN A 2 -38.43 13.44 19.52
CA GLN A 2 -38.48 12.18 18.75
C GLN A 2 -37.83 11.10 19.62
N PRO A 3 -38.39 9.89 19.72
CA PRO A 3 -37.70 8.80 20.40
C PRO A 3 -36.32 8.63 19.77
N ASP A 4 -35.28 8.58 20.61
CA ASP A 4 -33.91 8.31 20.17
C ASP A 4 -33.90 6.95 19.49
N ASN A 5 -33.99 6.95 18.16
CA ASN A 5 -33.91 5.72 17.38
C ASN A 5 -32.58 5.02 17.73
N PRO A 6 -32.59 3.71 18.00
CA PRO A 6 -31.38 2.98 18.35
C PRO A 6 -30.30 3.18 17.27
N ARG A 7 -29.11 3.61 17.71
CA ARG A 7 -27.94 3.86 16.87
C ARG A 7 -26.87 2.82 17.11
N THR A 8 -26.33 2.27 16.02
CA THR A 8 -25.12 1.46 16.02
C THR A 8 -23.94 2.34 15.60
N ARG A 9 -22.91 2.46 16.42
CA ARG A 9 -21.72 3.27 16.15
C ARG A 9 -20.57 2.35 15.80
N ILE A 10 -20.08 2.44 14.57
CA ILE A 10 -18.96 1.64 14.09
C ILE A 10 -17.76 2.53 13.80
N GLY A 11 -16.58 2.03 14.13
CA GLY A 11 -15.33 2.64 13.75
C GLY A 11 -14.80 2.09 12.42
N ILE A 12 -14.28 2.95 11.54
CA ILE A 12 -13.56 2.55 10.34
C ILE A 12 -12.16 3.15 10.40
N LEU A 13 -11.18 2.30 10.72
CA LEU A 13 -9.77 2.67 10.73
C LEU A 13 -9.18 2.49 9.34
N VAL A 14 -8.83 3.61 8.71
CA VAL A 14 -8.25 3.66 7.37
C VAL A 14 -6.73 3.72 7.46
N ILE A 15 -6.05 2.76 6.83
CA ILE A 15 -4.58 2.65 6.80
C ILE A 15 -4.13 2.58 5.35
N HIS A 16 -3.47 3.62 4.85
CA HIS A 16 -3.04 3.71 3.45
C HIS A 16 -1.58 4.17 3.37
N GLY A 17 -0.88 3.83 2.29
CA GLY A 17 0.55 4.12 2.17
C GLY A 17 0.93 4.67 0.82
N VAL A 18 0.39 5.84 0.45
CA VAL A 18 0.81 6.58 -0.74
C VAL A 18 1.14 8.03 -0.34
N GLY A 19 2.41 8.41 -0.46
CA GLY A 19 3.03 9.64 0.04
C GLY A 19 2.61 11.00 -0.57
N GLU A 20 1.86 11.07 -1.68
CA GLU A 20 1.38 12.37 -2.18
C GLU A 20 0.11 12.87 -1.49
N GLN A 21 -0.61 12.01 -0.77
CA GLN A 21 -1.91 12.40 -0.25
C GLN A 21 -1.75 13.22 1.01
N THR A 22 -2.22 14.47 0.97
CA THR A 22 -2.31 15.27 2.18
C THR A 22 -3.18 14.53 3.20
N GLN A 23 -2.92 14.80 4.49
CA GLN A 23 -3.66 14.16 5.57
C GLN A 23 -5.18 14.28 5.30
N PHE A 24 -5.88 13.15 5.39
CA PHE A 24 -7.33 12.97 5.16
C PHE A 24 -7.84 12.94 3.73
N GLU A 25 -7.07 13.25 2.68
CA GLU A 25 -7.58 13.14 1.30
C GLU A 25 -8.15 11.76 0.98
N TYR A 26 -7.45 10.73 1.45
CA TYR A 26 -7.85 9.34 1.26
C TYR A 26 -9.09 8.98 2.07
N LEU A 27 -9.14 9.41 3.33
CA LEU A 27 -10.29 9.24 4.20
C LEU A 27 -11.53 9.95 3.62
N GLU A 28 -11.39 11.18 3.13
CA GLU A 28 -12.45 11.93 2.47
C GLU A 28 -12.93 11.22 1.21
N ALA A 29 -12.01 10.67 0.41
CA ALA A 29 -12.35 9.88 -0.77
C ALA A 29 -13.17 8.64 -0.38
N ILE A 30 -12.79 7.88 0.66
CA ILE A 30 -13.56 6.71 1.11
C ILE A 30 -14.92 7.15 1.67
N ALA A 31 -14.95 8.09 2.60
CA ALA A 31 -16.19 8.55 3.25
C ALA A 31 -17.17 9.14 2.23
N GLY A 32 -16.67 9.99 1.31
CA GLY A 32 -17.46 10.58 0.23
C GLY A 32 -17.97 9.54 -0.77
N ASN A 33 -17.18 8.51 -1.10
CA ASN A 33 -17.63 7.43 -1.97
C ASN A 33 -18.63 6.50 -1.28
N LEU A 34 -18.50 6.25 0.03
CA LEU A 34 -19.50 5.55 0.82
C LEU A 34 -20.83 6.32 0.86
N PHE A 35 -20.78 7.63 1.12
CA PHE A 35 -21.97 8.50 1.09
C PHE A 35 -22.67 8.47 -0.27
N LYS A 36 -21.90 8.55 -1.36
CA LYS A 36 -22.43 8.44 -2.73
C LYS A 36 -23.07 7.08 -3.00
N ALA A 37 -22.43 6.00 -2.56
CA ALA A 37 -22.98 4.65 -2.67
C ALA A 37 -24.32 4.52 -1.92
N LEU A 38 -24.37 5.02 -0.67
CA LEU A 38 -25.59 5.03 0.14
C LEU A 38 -26.71 5.86 -0.50
N SER A 39 -26.36 6.95 -1.19
CA SER A 39 -27.32 7.86 -1.84
C SER A 39 -27.98 7.25 -3.09
N GLN A 40 -27.49 6.11 -3.58
CA GLN A 40 -28.14 5.36 -4.66
C GLN A 40 -29.47 4.73 -4.20
N ASP A 41 -29.65 4.55 -2.90
CA ASP A 41 -30.88 4.02 -2.29
C ASP A 41 -31.51 5.10 -1.38
N PRO A 42 -32.57 5.79 -1.84
CA PRO A 42 -33.22 6.86 -1.08
C PRO A 42 -33.72 6.44 0.31
N ALA A 43 -33.98 5.15 0.53
CA ALA A 43 -34.49 4.67 1.81
C ALA A 43 -33.43 4.68 2.93
N ARG A 44 -32.14 4.73 2.58
CA ARG A 44 -31.03 4.79 3.54
C ARG A 44 -30.81 6.18 4.13
N LYS A 45 -31.34 7.23 3.50
CA LYS A 45 -31.28 8.63 4.00
C LYS A 45 -29.89 9.03 4.53
N PRO A 46 -28.81 8.87 3.74
CA PRO A 46 -27.46 9.08 4.24
C PRO A 46 -27.20 10.55 4.61
N GLN A 47 -26.33 10.74 5.60
CA GLN A 47 -25.84 12.03 6.08
C GLN A 47 -24.33 11.94 6.27
N ILE A 48 -23.62 13.05 6.06
CA ILE A 48 -22.19 13.14 6.33
C ILE A 48 -21.92 14.35 7.21
N GLN A 49 -21.22 14.12 8.31
CA GLN A 49 -20.74 15.16 9.22
C GLN A 49 -19.23 15.24 9.14
N ILE A 50 -18.71 16.39 8.75
CA ILE A 50 -17.28 16.70 8.70
C ILE A 50 -16.93 17.47 9.97
N ARG A 51 -15.94 16.99 10.75
CA ARG A 51 -15.54 17.58 12.04
C ARG A 51 -14.16 18.22 11.92
N ARG A 52 -14.13 19.53 11.72
CA ARG A 52 -12.88 20.30 11.64
C ARG A 52 -12.30 20.57 13.05
N GLY A 53 -10.97 20.61 13.14
CA GLY A 53 -10.24 21.04 14.34
C GLY A 53 -10.43 22.52 14.63
N ALA A 54 -10.05 22.96 15.83
CA ALA A 54 -10.33 24.32 16.29
C ALA A 54 -9.40 25.39 15.69
N GLN A 55 -8.17 25.05 15.25
CA GLN A 55 -7.18 26.02 14.79
C GLN A 55 -6.09 25.34 13.93
N SER A 56 -6.06 25.59 12.61
CA SER A 56 -4.82 25.45 11.84
C SER A 56 -4.01 26.74 12.00
N GLN A 57 -2.70 26.63 12.27
CA GLN A 57 -1.82 27.80 12.23
C GLN A 57 -1.80 28.35 10.80
N LEU A 58 -1.74 29.68 10.64
CA LEU A 58 -1.53 30.32 9.35
C LEU A 58 -0.23 29.75 8.74
N HIS A 59 -0.30 29.12 7.56
CA HIS A 59 0.80 28.38 6.89
C HIS A 59 1.14 26.97 7.40
N ALA A 60 0.30 26.33 8.20
CA ALA A 60 0.47 24.89 8.43
C ALA A 60 0.32 24.14 7.10
N PRO A 61 1.30 23.29 6.69
CA PRO A 61 1.22 22.52 5.45
C PRO A 61 0.07 21.48 5.47
N THR A 62 -0.53 21.25 6.64
CA THR A 62 -1.72 20.41 6.85
C THR A 62 -2.74 21.11 7.74
N GLU A 63 -4.03 21.06 7.37
CA GLU A 63 -5.12 21.47 8.26
C GLU A 63 -5.13 20.58 9.52
N SER A 64 -5.32 21.16 10.71
CA SER A 64 -5.47 20.36 11.93
C SER A 64 -6.89 19.81 11.99
N TRP A 65 -7.08 18.52 11.76
CA TRP A 65 -8.37 17.87 11.96
C TRP A 65 -8.47 17.29 13.37
N ARG A 66 -9.71 17.04 13.84
CA ARG A 66 -9.93 16.29 15.08
C ARG A 66 -9.64 14.81 14.86
N ASN A 67 -9.42 14.07 15.95
CA ASN A 67 -9.16 12.62 15.95
C ASN A 67 -10.22 11.76 15.21
N VAL A 68 -11.43 12.31 14.98
CA VAL A 68 -12.50 11.73 14.14
C VAL A 68 -12.89 12.77 13.08
N PRO A 69 -12.24 12.80 11.90
CA PRO A 69 -12.45 13.83 10.88
C PRO A 69 -13.82 13.74 10.17
N ALA A 70 -14.38 12.54 10.01
CA ALA A 70 -15.65 12.34 9.31
C ALA A 70 -16.53 11.27 9.96
N VAL A 71 -17.85 11.53 9.97
CA VAL A 71 -18.88 10.56 10.35
C VAL A 71 -19.90 10.45 9.22
N VAL A 72 -20.14 9.23 8.73
CA VAL A 72 -21.20 8.95 7.75
C VAL A 72 -22.32 8.20 8.46
N SER A 73 -23.52 8.74 8.43
CA SER A 73 -24.70 8.18 9.09
C SER A 73 -25.74 7.73 8.08
N TRP A 74 -26.37 6.57 8.25
CA TRP A 74 -27.48 6.13 7.40
C TRP A 74 -28.45 5.21 8.14
N TRP A 75 -29.67 5.10 7.62
CA TRP A 75 -30.67 4.14 8.07
C TRP A 75 -30.46 2.79 7.38
N SER A 76 -30.28 1.73 8.17
CA SER A 76 -30.20 0.37 7.67
C SER A 76 -31.59 -0.26 7.63
N GLN A 77 -32.03 -0.66 6.44
CA GLN A 77 -33.30 -1.39 6.26
C GLN A 77 -33.26 -2.78 6.88
N GLU A 78 -32.09 -3.43 6.89
CA GLU A 78 -31.95 -4.79 7.40
C GLU A 78 -32.05 -4.83 8.92
N THR A 79 -31.33 -3.92 9.60
CA THR A 79 -31.31 -3.88 11.07
C THR A 79 -32.38 -2.97 11.68
N GLN A 80 -33.07 -2.16 10.86
CA GLN A 80 -34.02 -1.13 11.30
C GLN A 80 -33.40 -0.18 12.34
N ARG A 81 -32.15 0.23 12.11
CA ARG A 81 -31.35 1.11 12.99
C ARG A 81 -30.57 2.13 12.19
N TRP A 82 -30.23 3.23 12.86
CA TRP A 82 -29.23 4.16 12.34
C TRP A 82 -27.84 3.59 12.55
N ILE A 83 -26.98 3.72 11.56
CA ILE A 83 -25.57 3.37 11.65
C ILE A 83 -24.76 4.65 11.51
N ASP A 84 -23.90 4.91 12.48
CA ASP A 84 -22.93 6.00 12.48
C ASP A 84 -21.54 5.40 12.25
N ALA A 85 -20.94 5.62 11.08
CA ALA A 85 -19.59 5.17 10.76
C ALA A 85 -18.57 6.30 11.01
N HIS A 86 -17.74 6.12 12.03
CA HIS A 86 -16.70 7.03 12.48
C HIS A 86 -15.38 6.70 11.77
N PHE A 87 -14.90 7.59 10.90
CA PHE A 87 -13.67 7.36 10.16
C PHE A 87 -12.46 7.90 10.93
N HIS A 88 -11.42 7.07 11.01
CA HIS A 88 -10.10 7.42 11.54
C HIS A 88 -9.04 7.10 10.49
N GLU A 89 -7.95 7.83 10.46
CA GLU A 89 -6.86 7.61 9.51
C GLU A 89 -5.52 7.44 10.21
N VAL A 90 -4.71 6.52 9.70
CA VAL A 90 -3.29 6.42 10.01
C VAL A 90 -2.51 6.98 8.82
N THR A 91 -1.81 8.10 9.06
CA THR A 91 -0.93 8.75 8.07
C THR A 91 0.53 8.70 8.51
N TRP A 92 1.45 8.69 7.54
CA TRP A 92 2.90 8.78 7.76
C TRP A 92 3.67 9.49 6.66
N ALA A 93 3.01 10.29 5.83
CA ALA A 93 3.67 11.06 4.77
C ALA A 93 4.73 12.04 5.32
N ASP A 94 4.59 12.50 6.57
CA ASP A 94 5.61 13.31 7.26
C ASP A 94 6.90 12.54 7.60
N LEU A 95 6.88 11.21 7.52
CA LEU A 95 8.09 10.37 7.63
C LEU A 95 8.80 10.22 6.29
N ASP A 96 8.34 10.84 5.20
CA ASP A 96 8.99 10.72 3.91
C ASP A 96 10.39 11.33 3.91
N ILE A 97 11.23 10.76 3.05
CA ILE A 97 12.60 11.23 2.90
C ILE A 97 12.55 12.43 1.96
N PRO A 98 13.13 13.59 2.31
CA PRO A 98 13.12 14.76 1.43
C PRO A 98 13.64 14.42 0.03
N ASP A 99 12.96 14.90 -1.01
CA ASP A 99 13.39 14.74 -2.41
C ASP A 99 14.64 15.56 -2.68
N THR A 100 15.79 15.01 -2.28
CA THR A 100 17.11 15.53 -2.63
C THR A 100 17.70 14.66 -3.73
N PHE A 101 18.58 15.24 -4.53
CA PHE A 101 19.30 14.50 -5.57
C PHE A 101 19.99 13.22 -5.03
N LEU A 102 20.56 13.28 -3.83
CA LEU A 102 21.20 12.13 -3.21
C LEU A 102 20.19 11.04 -2.83
N ASN A 103 19.05 11.43 -2.26
CA ASN A 103 17.99 10.48 -1.88
C ASN A 103 17.34 9.84 -3.11
N TRP A 104 17.15 10.63 -4.16
CA TRP A 104 16.75 10.16 -5.48
C TRP A 104 17.72 9.11 -6.02
N TRP A 105 19.03 9.39 -6.07
CA TRP A 105 20.02 8.40 -6.52
C TRP A 105 20.03 7.13 -5.67
N ARG A 106 19.86 7.25 -4.35
CA ARG A 106 19.72 6.10 -3.45
C ARG A 106 18.47 5.28 -3.76
N LEU A 107 17.35 5.93 -4.09
CA LEU A 107 16.12 5.27 -4.53
C LEU A 107 16.34 4.53 -5.86
N VAL A 108 16.96 5.18 -6.84
CA VAL A 108 17.28 4.56 -8.13
C VAL A 108 18.16 3.33 -7.93
N GLY A 109 19.28 3.48 -7.21
CA GLY A 109 20.18 2.35 -6.92
C GLY A 109 19.50 1.22 -6.17
N TRP A 110 18.60 1.53 -5.23
CA TRP A 110 17.76 0.54 -4.55
C TRP A 110 16.84 -0.21 -5.53
N GLY A 111 16.11 0.50 -6.39
CA GLY A 111 15.17 -0.11 -7.33
C GLY A 111 15.86 -1.00 -8.36
N LEU A 112 17.05 -0.62 -8.84
CA LEU A 112 17.87 -1.41 -9.77
C LEU A 112 18.51 -2.65 -9.11
N ALA A 113 18.70 -2.61 -7.80
CA ALA A 113 19.30 -3.69 -7.02
C ALA A 113 18.31 -4.77 -6.54
N MET A 114 17.00 -4.53 -6.69
CA MET A 114 15.94 -5.42 -6.22
C MET A 114 16.07 -6.90 -6.63
N PRO A 115 16.50 -7.27 -7.86
CA PRO A 115 16.63 -8.68 -8.26
C PRO A 115 17.72 -9.42 -7.47
N GLY A 116 18.71 -8.67 -6.97
CA GLY A 116 19.81 -9.15 -6.14
C GLY A 116 19.46 -9.38 -4.67
N ILE A 117 18.24 -9.03 -4.26
CA ILE A 117 17.85 -9.14 -2.86
C ILE A 117 17.87 -10.60 -2.38
N LYS A 118 18.35 -10.81 -1.15
CA LYS A 118 18.23 -12.08 -0.45
C LYS A 118 16.78 -12.24 -0.05
N LEU A 119 16.08 -13.13 -0.77
CA LEU A 119 14.76 -13.63 -0.38
C LEU A 119 14.98 -14.46 0.90
N VAL A 120 14.87 -13.78 2.04
CA VAL A 120 15.45 -14.17 3.33
C VAL A 120 15.05 -15.57 3.78
N ASP A 121 16.05 -16.32 4.25
CA ASP A 121 15.95 -17.35 5.28
C ASP A 121 16.38 -16.75 6.63
N SER A 122 15.44 -16.76 7.60
CA SER A 122 15.55 -16.39 9.03
C SER A 122 16.70 -15.45 9.47
N THR A 123 16.37 -14.19 9.81
CA THR A 123 17.28 -13.31 10.57
C THR A 123 17.40 -13.76 12.04
N ARG A 124 18.54 -13.49 12.71
CA ARG A 124 18.72 -13.70 14.17
C ARG A 124 17.61 -13.04 15.01
N THR A 125 17.14 -11.87 14.59
CA THR A 125 16.02 -11.16 15.23
C THR A 125 14.73 -11.98 15.22
N PHE A 126 14.53 -12.78 14.19
CA PHE A 126 13.39 -13.69 14.11
C PHE A 126 13.58 -14.91 15.01
N GLN A 127 14.81 -15.46 15.15
CA GLN A 127 15.08 -16.60 16.04
C GLN A 127 14.62 -16.33 17.48
N ALA A 128 14.87 -15.13 18.00
CA ALA A 128 14.41 -14.73 19.33
C ALA A 128 12.88 -14.69 19.49
N ARG A 129 12.12 -14.60 18.39
CA ARG A 129 10.64 -14.54 18.39
C ARG A 129 9.98 -15.83 17.89
N GLN A 130 10.75 -16.83 17.42
CA GLN A 130 10.22 -18.05 16.75
C GLN A 130 9.21 -18.84 17.59
N GLN A 131 9.29 -18.73 18.92
CA GLN A 131 8.35 -19.37 19.84
C GLN A 131 6.94 -18.78 19.76
N HIS A 132 6.80 -17.53 19.32
CA HIS A 132 5.52 -16.80 19.32
C HIS A 132 5.09 -16.32 17.92
N VAL A 133 5.98 -16.35 16.93
CA VAL A 133 5.64 -16.06 15.53
C VAL A 133 6.16 -17.14 14.59
N CYS A 134 5.52 -17.28 13.43
CA CYS A 134 6.05 -18.05 12.31
C CYS A 134 6.26 -17.14 11.09
N LEU A 135 7.12 -17.57 10.17
CA LEU A 135 7.28 -16.88 8.88
C LEU A 135 6.20 -17.35 7.90
N PRO A 136 5.86 -16.51 6.91
CA PRO A 136 5.13 -16.96 5.73
C PRO A 136 5.78 -18.18 5.06
N VAL A 137 4.99 -18.90 4.27
CA VAL A 137 5.40 -20.10 3.55
C VAL A 137 6.57 -19.78 2.62
N ARG A 138 7.63 -20.58 2.74
CA ARG A 138 8.80 -20.50 1.86
C ARG A 138 8.40 -20.79 0.42
N LEU A 139 8.91 -19.98 -0.50
CA LEU A 139 8.75 -20.21 -1.93
C LEU A 139 9.55 -21.44 -2.38
N SER A 140 8.96 -22.25 -3.25
CA SER A 140 9.68 -23.31 -3.97
C SER A 140 10.83 -22.70 -4.81
N VAL A 141 11.85 -23.50 -5.14
CA VAL A 141 13.01 -23.03 -5.91
C VAL A 141 12.58 -22.40 -7.23
N GLY A 142 11.68 -23.05 -7.98
CA GLY A 142 11.16 -22.52 -9.24
C GLY A 142 10.40 -21.20 -9.08
N ARG A 143 9.58 -21.06 -8.01
CA ARG A 143 8.89 -19.79 -7.71
C ARG A 143 9.88 -18.69 -7.30
N ARG A 144 10.94 -19.00 -6.55
CA ARG A 144 11.99 -18.04 -6.22
C ARG A 144 12.70 -17.52 -7.46
N LEU A 145 13.05 -18.42 -8.38
CA LEU A 145 13.65 -18.03 -9.67
C LEU A 145 12.70 -17.14 -10.48
N SER A 146 11.42 -17.53 -10.57
CA SER A 146 10.40 -16.73 -11.25
C SER A 146 10.24 -15.33 -10.66
N VAL A 147 10.20 -15.19 -9.33
CA VAL A 147 10.17 -13.89 -8.65
C VAL A 147 11.41 -13.06 -8.97
N ARG A 148 12.60 -13.66 -9.01
CA ARG A 148 13.83 -12.93 -9.39
C ARG A 148 13.79 -12.43 -10.82
N ILE A 149 13.30 -13.24 -11.76
CA ILE A 149 13.13 -12.83 -13.16
C ILE A 149 12.11 -11.69 -13.27
N GLN A 150 11.00 -11.77 -12.53
CA GLN A 150 10.00 -10.70 -12.50
C GLN A 150 10.58 -9.41 -11.92
N LEU A 151 11.31 -9.49 -10.80
CA LEU A 151 11.99 -8.33 -10.22
C LEU A 151 13.01 -7.74 -11.21
N PHE A 152 13.74 -8.59 -11.93
CA PHE A 152 14.66 -8.14 -12.97
C PHE A 152 13.94 -7.36 -14.08
N GLY A 153 12.82 -7.90 -14.59
CA GLY A 153 11.99 -7.21 -15.58
C GLY A 153 11.43 -5.89 -15.07
N VAL A 154 10.96 -5.82 -13.82
CA VAL A 154 10.45 -4.59 -13.19
C VAL A 154 11.57 -3.57 -13.01
N SER A 155 12.76 -3.98 -12.54
CA SER A 155 13.93 -3.10 -12.42
C SER A 155 14.42 -2.59 -13.77
N LEU A 156 14.35 -3.40 -14.82
CA LEU A 156 14.66 -2.97 -16.19
C LEU A 156 13.62 -1.95 -16.69
N LEU A 157 12.33 -2.21 -16.49
CA LEU A 157 11.27 -1.25 -16.85
C LEU A 157 11.45 0.07 -16.09
N PHE A 158 11.79 -0.01 -14.80
CA PHE A 158 12.10 1.14 -13.97
C PHE A 158 13.31 1.92 -14.52
N PHE A 159 14.39 1.25 -14.90
CA PHE A 159 15.54 1.87 -15.56
C PHE A 159 15.15 2.62 -16.84
N LEU A 160 14.39 1.96 -17.73
CA LEU A 160 13.95 2.53 -18.99
C LEU A 160 13.04 3.75 -18.76
N MET A 161 12.13 3.66 -17.78
CA MET A 161 11.24 4.75 -17.40
C MET A 161 12.03 5.96 -16.91
N LEU A 162 12.96 5.76 -15.98
CA LEU A 162 13.80 6.83 -15.44
C LEU A 162 14.66 7.48 -16.52
N THR A 163 15.27 6.68 -17.38
CA THR A 163 16.11 7.17 -18.49
C THR A 163 15.27 8.01 -19.45
N SER A 164 14.09 7.51 -19.84
CA SER A 164 13.14 8.23 -20.70
C SER A 164 12.72 9.57 -20.10
N ILE A 165 12.26 9.56 -18.83
CA ILE A 165 11.78 10.75 -18.12
C ILE A 165 12.90 11.81 -18.02
N ASN A 166 14.12 11.39 -17.65
CA ASN A 166 15.23 12.31 -17.48
C ASN A 166 15.74 12.88 -18.82
N MET A 167 15.88 12.04 -19.84
CA MET A 167 16.29 12.52 -21.17
C MET A 167 15.24 13.45 -21.75
N PHE A 168 13.96 13.12 -21.64
CA PHE A 168 12.88 13.96 -22.14
C PHE A 168 12.80 15.29 -21.37
N SER A 169 12.91 15.27 -20.03
CA SER A 169 12.99 16.50 -19.21
C SER A 169 14.20 17.35 -19.59
N TRP A 170 15.36 16.74 -19.85
CA TRP A 170 16.56 17.45 -20.29
C TRP A 170 16.35 18.16 -21.63
N VAL A 171 15.75 17.47 -22.62
CA VAL A 171 15.41 18.07 -23.92
C VAL A 171 14.45 19.25 -23.75
N LEU A 172 13.37 19.07 -22.99
CA LEU A 172 12.39 20.14 -22.76
C LEU A 172 13.03 21.37 -22.08
N ARG A 173 13.88 21.15 -21.07
CA ARG A 173 14.64 22.24 -20.42
C ARG A 173 15.59 22.94 -21.38
N ARG A 174 16.24 22.22 -22.30
CA ARG A 174 17.06 22.83 -23.36
C ARG A 174 16.24 23.68 -24.32
N LEU A 175 15.00 23.29 -24.57
CA LEU A 175 14.04 24.07 -25.34
C LEU A 175 13.33 25.17 -24.51
N SER A 176 13.72 25.36 -23.25
CA SER A 176 13.05 26.28 -22.30
C SER A 176 11.55 26.01 -22.12
N ILE A 177 11.13 24.75 -22.30
CA ILE A 177 9.77 24.29 -22.09
C ILE A 177 9.68 23.62 -20.71
N THR A 178 8.85 24.15 -19.82
CA THR A 178 8.48 23.49 -18.58
C THR A 178 7.23 22.66 -18.79
N PHE A 179 7.27 21.36 -18.50
CA PHE A 179 6.13 20.47 -18.66
C PHE A 179 5.79 19.79 -17.34
N ALA A 180 4.81 20.36 -16.64
CA ALA A 180 4.38 19.92 -15.32
C ALA A 180 4.06 18.41 -15.21
N PRO A 181 3.46 17.73 -16.21
CA PRO A 181 3.17 16.30 -16.10
C PRO A 181 4.40 15.41 -15.92
N ILE A 182 5.57 15.78 -16.43
CA ILE A 182 6.81 14.99 -16.23
C ILE A 182 7.33 15.13 -14.81
N GLU A 183 7.34 16.37 -14.28
CA GLU A 183 7.77 16.62 -12.91
C GLU A 183 6.84 15.91 -11.92
N HIS A 184 5.52 15.93 -12.19
CA HIS A 184 4.56 15.15 -11.40
C HIS A 184 4.76 13.63 -11.54
N ALA A 185 5.02 13.11 -12.76
CA ALA A 185 5.33 11.70 -12.94
C ALA A 185 6.58 11.26 -12.15
N ARG A 186 7.60 12.13 -12.06
CA ARG A 186 8.79 11.90 -11.24
C ARG A 186 8.45 11.87 -9.75
N GLY A 187 7.62 12.80 -9.28
CA GLY A 187 7.07 12.82 -7.91
C GLY A 187 6.37 11.50 -7.58
N ILE A 188 5.38 11.11 -8.38
CA ILE A 188 4.64 9.85 -8.20
C ILE A 188 5.58 8.64 -8.09
N ILE A 189 6.63 8.56 -8.91
CA ILE A 189 7.61 7.46 -8.84
C ILE A 189 8.37 7.51 -7.50
N TYR A 190 8.82 8.70 -7.09
CA TYR A 190 9.49 8.92 -5.82
C TYR A 190 8.62 8.49 -4.66
N ASP A 191 7.38 8.95 -4.62
CA ASP A 191 6.49 8.76 -3.48
C ASP A 191 6.08 7.28 -3.40
N TYR A 192 5.70 6.69 -4.53
CA TYR A 192 5.26 5.30 -4.57
C TYR A 192 6.36 4.29 -4.22
N LEU A 193 7.54 4.41 -4.84
CA LEU A 193 8.65 3.50 -4.57
C LEU A 193 9.42 3.90 -3.30
N GLY A 194 9.42 5.18 -2.98
CA GLY A 194 9.99 5.76 -1.76
C GLY A 194 9.31 5.19 -0.54
N ASP A 195 7.99 5.11 -0.51
CA ASP A 195 7.21 4.48 0.56
C ASP A 195 7.60 3.02 0.80
N VAL A 196 7.67 2.22 -0.28
CA VAL A 196 8.07 0.81 -0.20
C VAL A 196 9.51 0.68 0.30
N LYS A 197 10.42 1.50 -0.22
CA LYS A 197 11.81 1.56 0.24
C LYS A 197 11.87 1.97 1.70
N LEU A 198 11.17 3.02 2.11
CA LEU A 198 11.12 3.57 3.47
C LEU A 198 10.66 2.52 4.47
N TYR A 199 9.60 1.78 4.14
CA TYR A 199 9.06 0.72 5.00
C TYR A 199 9.99 -0.50 5.07
N GLN A 200 10.67 -0.81 3.97
CA GLN A 200 11.63 -1.90 3.89
C GLN A 200 12.95 -1.57 4.59
N ASP A 201 13.36 -0.30 4.60
CA ASP A 201 14.75 0.11 4.85
C ASP A 201 15.33 -0.46 6.15
N TRP A 202 16.64 -0.69 6.11
CA TRP A 202 17.42 -1.11 7.26
C TRP A 202 18.11 0.05 7.97
N ALA A 203 18.14 1.23 7.34
CA ALA A 203 18.67 2.44 7.94
C ALA A 203 17.94 2.76 9.25
N ILE A 204 18.74 2.99 10.29
CA ILE A 204 18.28 3.62 11.52
C ILE A 204 18.19 5.11 11.24
N ARG A 205 17.11 5.72 11.71
CA ARG A 205 16.86 7.15 11.59
C ARG A 205 17.24 7.84 12.88
N ASP A 206 17.93 8.95 12.70
CA ASP A 206 18.27 9.87 13.79
C ASP A 206 17.48 11.18 13.68
N ASP A 207 16.56 11.25 12.71
CA ASP A 207 15.68 12.38 12.45
C ASP A 207 14.26 12.09 12.94
N GLY A 208 13.69 13.05 13.68
CA GLY A 208 12.35 12.97 14.25
C GLY A 208 12.29 12.13 15.54
N LEU A 209 11.61 12.66 16.56
CA LEU A 209 11.50 12.01 17.88
C LEU A 209 10.83 10.62 17.82
N GLU A 210 9.90 10.42 16.88
CA GLU A 210 9.23 9.11 16.73
C GLU A 210 10.11 8.05 16.08
N ALA A 211 11.09 8.42 15.25
CA ALA A 211 11.95 7.45 14.55
C ALA A 211 13.36 7.32 15.16
N LEU A 212 13.71 8.18 16.12
CA LEU A 212 15.05 8.30 16.71
C LEU A 212 15.58 6.95 17.22
N GLY A 213 16.72 6.51 16.66
CA GLY A 213 17.38 5.26 17.02
C GLY A 213 16.66 4.00 16.52
N GLU A 214 15.59 4.15 15.74
CA GLU A 214 14.78 3.08 15.17
C GLU A 214 14.65 3.20 13.64
N LYS A 215 13.89 2.30 13.03
CA LYS A 215 13.60 2.36 11.58
C LYS A 215 12.31 3.13 11.36
N SER A 216 12.12 3.77 10.19
CA SER A 216 10.84 4.41 9.83
C SER A 216 9.64 3.48 10.02
N ARG A 217 9.80 2.20 9.68
CA ARG A 217 8.77 1.19 9.89
C ARG A 217 8.27 1.14 11.35
N ALA A 218 9.15 1.30 12.33
CA ALA A 218 8.76 1.27 13.74
C ALA A 218 7.84 2.45 14.09
N ALA A 219 8.14 3.65 13.58
CA ALA A 219 7.27 4.82 13.72
C ALA A 219 5.92 4.64 13.01
N ILE A 220 5.92 4.13 11.76
CA ILE A 220 4.69 3.80 11.02
C ILE A 220 3.83 2.78 11.79
N GLN A 221 4.45 1.71 12.29
CA GLN A 221 3.78 0.70 13.10
C GLN A 221 3.28 1.28 14.43
N ARG A 222 4.01 2.22 15.04
CA ARG A 222 3.59 2.94 16.24
C ARG A 222 2.25 3.62 16.06
N ARG A 223 2.10 4.36 14.96
CA ARG A 223 0.86 5.08 14.64
C ARG A 223 -0.31 4.12 14.40
N ALA A 224 -0.07 3.03 13.68
CA ALA A 224 -1.10 2.01 13.44
C ALA A 224 -1.56 1.30 14.73
N VAL A 225 -0.61 0.92 15.61
CA VAL A 225 -0.89 0.28 16.91
C VAL A 225 -1.64 1.23 17.84
N ARG A 226 -1.21 2.49 17.94
CA ARG A 226 -1.90 3.53 18.73
C ARG A 226 -3.33 3.76 18.25
N ALA A 227 -3.54 3.80 16.93
CA ALA A 227 -4.88 3.97 16.37
C ALA A 227 -5.77 2.76 16.68
N LEU A 228 -5.27 1.52 16.55
CA LEU A 228 -6.01 0.32 16.94
C LEU A 228 -6.38 0.32 18.43
N ALA A 229 -5.45 0.69 19.31
CA ALA A 229 -5.72 0.78 20.75
C ALA A 229 -6.74 1.88 21.07
N THR A 230 -6.72 3.00 20.34
CA THR A 230 -7.76 4.03 20.42
C THR A 230 -9.14 3.47 20.05
N MET A 231 -9.26 2.77 18.92
CA MET A 231 -10.54 2.15 18.50
C MET A 231 -11.07 1.18 19.56
N ALA A 232 -10.20 0.31 20.06
CA ALA A 232 -10.56 -0.65 21.08
C ALA A 232 -10.93 0.03 22.40
N GLY A 233 -10.22 1.12 22.76
CA GLY A 233 -10.54 1.93 23.94
C GLY A 233 -11.92 2.57 23.81
N GLU A 234 -12.28 3.07 22.64
CA GLU A 234 -13.62 3.61 22.39
C GLU A 234 -14.71 2.53 22.48
N VAL A 235 -14.43 1.29 22.09
CA VAL A 235 -15.34 0.15 22.31
C VAL A 235 -15.51 -0.13 23.81
N GLN A 236 -14.42 -0.19 24.58
CA GLN A 236 -14.48 -0.40 26.03
C GLN A 236 -15.29 0.69 26.75
N HIS A 237 -15.17 1.93 26.30
CA HIS A 237 -15.94 3.07 26.84
C HIS A 237 -17.36 3.20 26.24
N LYS A 238 -17.83 2.21 25.45
CA LYS A 238 -19.15 2.21 24.79
C LYS A 238 -19.40 3.46 23.93
N ARG A 239 -18.33 4.05 23.37
CA ARG A 239 -18.40 5.14 22.39
C ARG A 239 -18.56 4.59 20.97
N LEU A 240 -17.95 3.45 20.72
CA LEU A 240 -18.19 2.59 19.55
C LEU A 240 -18.75 1.26 20.04
N ASP A 241 -19.53 0.61 19.17
CA ASP A 241 -20.03 -0.75 19.42
C ASP A 241 -19.09 -1.79 18.77
N SER A 242 -18.37 -1.40 17.70
CA SER A 242 -17.37 -2.21 17.01
C SER A 242 -16.49 -1.37 16.09
N TYR A 243 -15.46 -1.97 15.46
CA TYR A 243 -14.66 -1.33 14.44
C TYR A 243 -14.16 -2.28 13.34
N TYR A 244 -13.80 -1.69 12.20
CA TYR A 244 -13.23 -2.33 11.02
C TYR A 244 -11.90 -1.69 10.65
N VAL A 245 -11.02 -2.45 10.01
CA VAL A 245 -9.75 -1.94 9.45
C VAL A 245 -9.82 -1.99 7.94
N PHE A 246 -9.76 -0.83 7.28
CA PHE A 246 -9.72 -0.70 5.83
C PHE A 246 -8.33 -0.28 5.43
N SER A 247 -7.69 -1.07 4.59
CA SER A 247 -6.29 -0.86 4.24
C SER A 247 -6.02 -0.98 2.75
N HIS A 248 -5.13 -0.13 2.25
CA HIS A 248 -4.77 -0.06 0.84
C HIS A 248 -3.28 -0.03 0.61
N SER A 249 -2.85 -0.67 -0.48
CA SER A 249 -1.45 -0.64 -0.93
C SER A 249 -0.52 -1.06 0.21
N LEU A 250 0.56 -0.33 0.46
CA LEU A 250 1.49 -0.56 1.57
C LEU A 250 0.79 -0.53 2.94
N GLY A 251 -0.30 0.21 3.09
CA GLY A 251 -1.12 0.21 4.31
C GLY A 251 -1.69 -1.16 4.68
N THR A 252 -1.84 -2.09 3.74
CA THR A 252 -2.23 -3.47 4.05
C THR A 252 -1.14 -4.23 4.80
N VAL A 253 0.13 -3.94 4.50
CA VAL A 253 1.29 -4.50 5.21
C VAL A 253 1.37 -3.95 6.62
N VAL A 254 1.14 -2.64 6.77
CA VAL A 254 1.09 -1.96 8.07
C VAL A 254 -0.03 -2.52 8.94
N ALA A 255 -1.25 -2.58 8.40
CA ALA A 255 -2.43 -3.12 9.09
C ALA A 255 -2.20 -4.58 9.52
N PHE A 256 -1.74 -5.42 8.60
CA PHE A 256 -1.43 -6.82 8.89
C PHE A 256 -0.40 -6.96 10.02
N ASN A 257 0.69 -6.21 9.95
CA ASN A 257 1.74 -6.25 10.98
C ASN A 257 1.24 -5.79 12.35
N ALA A 258 0.41 -4.75 12.41
CA ALA A 258 -0.18 -4.29 13.67
C ALA A 258 -1.10 -5.36 14.29
N LEU A 259 -1.87 -6.08 13.47
CA LEU A 259 -2.71 -7.20 13.92
C LEU A 259 -1.87 -8.43 14.34
N MET A 260 -0.72 -8.65 13.72
CA MET A 260 0.19 -9.78 14.02
C MET A 260 1.20 -9.48 15.13
N GLU A 261 1.21 -8.29 15.73
CA GLU A 261 2.18 -7.94 16.77
C GLU A 261 1.93 -8.70 18.09
N LEU A 262 2.98 -9.05 18.82
CA LEU A 262 2.84 -9.82 20.07
C LEU A 262 2.28 -8.94 21.20
N GLY A 263 1.43 -9.53 22.05
CA GLY A 263 0.88 -8.85 23.24
C GLY A 263 1.96 -8.19 24.10
N ILE A 264 3.10 -8.87 24.29
CA ILE A 264 4.24 -8.39 25.08
C ILE A 264 5.06 -7.27 24.41
N THR A 265 4.95 -7.12 23.08
CA THR A 265 5.69 -6.11 22.30
C THR A 265 4.83 -4.88 22.00
N LEU A 266 3.49 -5.04 21.93
CA LEU A 266 2.54 -3.94 21.70
C LEU A 266 2.75 -2.72 22.63
N PRO A 267 3.01 -2.86 23.95
CA PRO A 267 3.27 -1.71 24.81
C PRO A 267 4.47 -0.84 24.41
N ASN A 268 5.45 -1.38 23.67
CA ASN A 268 6.63 -0.61 23.24
C ASN A 268 6.31 0.48 22.21
N TYR A 269 5.08 0.48 21.67
CA TYR A 269 4.59 1.47 20.73
C TYR A 269 3.89 2.66 21.42
N PHE A 270 3.87 2.71 22.75
CA PHE A 270 3.22 3.79 23.49
C PHE A 270 4.26 4.66 24.21
N SER A 271 3.94 5.92 24.45
CA SER A 271 4.59 6.70 25.49
C SER A 271 4.11 6.25 26.86
N GLU A 272 4.77 6.71 27.92
CA GLU A 272 4.37 6.39 29.30
C GLU A 272 2.96 6.90 29.60
N GLU A 273 2.64 8.11 29.13
CA GLU A 273 1.32 8.73 29.31
C GLU A 273 0.23 7.98 28.54
N GLU A 274 0.51 7.61 27.28
CA GLU A 274 -0.43 6.85 26.47
C GLU A 274 -0.68 5.47 27.09
N TRP A 275 0.39 4.78 27.53
CA TRP A 275 0.27 3.52 28.25
C TRP A 275 -0.56 3.68 29.51
N ALA A 276 -0.28 4.70 30.34
CA ALA A 276 -1.05 4.98 31.55
C ALA A 276 -2.54 5.20 31.26
N ALA A 277 -2.87 5.90 30.17
CA ALA A 277 -4.23 6.20 29.74
C ALA A 277 -5.01 5.01 29.17
N LEU A 278 -4.35 3.91 28.77
CA LEU A 278 -5.06 2.72 28.28
C LEU A 278 -5.97 2.12 29.36
N PRO A 279 -7.15 1.58 28.99
CA PRO A 279 -8.03 0.88 29.91
C PRO A 279 -7.30 -0.23 30.68
N ILE A 280 -7.57 -0.35 31.98
CA ILE A 280 -6.94 -1.36 32.84
C ILE A 280 -7.17 -2.78 32.29
N ALA A 281 -8.36 -3.06 31.75
CA ALA A 281 -8.69 -4.34 31.14
C ALA A 281 -7.79 -4.73 29.96
N MET A 282 -7.13 -3.77 29.29
CA MET A 282 -6.18 -4.07 28.21
C MET A 282 -4.78 -4.41 28.71
N LYS A 283 -4.48 -4.20 29.99
CA LYS A 283 -3.13 -4.37 30.55
C LYS A 283 -3.05 -5.68 31.31
N ILE A 284 -2.11 -6.54 30.92
CA ILE A 284 -1.87 -7.82 31.58
C ILE A 284 -0.37 -8.02 31.84
N GLN A 285 -0.06 -9.01 32.67
CA GLN A 285 1.30 -9.52 32.85
C GLN A 285 1.46 -10.78 32.00
N ALA A 286 2.37 -10.75 31.03
CA ALA A 286 2.72 -11.92 30.24
C ALA A 286 3.42 -12.98 31.11
N GLY A 287 3.24 -14.25 30.74
CA GLY A 287 3.88 -15.39 31.44
C GLY A 287 5.40 -15.52 31.20
N TYR A 288 6.00 -14.64 30.40
CA TYR A 288 7.40 -14.68 30.01
C TYR A 288 7.95 -13.26 29.86
N ASP A 289 9.28 -13.12 29.97
CA ASP A 289 9.96 -11.84 29.83
C ASP A 289 10.04 -11.43 28.35
N SER A 290 9.94 -10.13 28.10
CA SER A 290 10.06 -9.57 26.75
C SER A 290 11.46 -9.83 26.16
N PRO A 291 11.56 -10.18 24.86
CA PRO A 291 12.85 -10.45 24.23
C PRO A 291 13.79 -9.23 24.30
N VAL A 292 15.06 -9.45 24.66
CA VAL A 292 16.07 -8.38 24.75
C VAL A 292 16.26 -7.66 23.40
N LEU A 293 16.27 -8.42 22.31
CA LEU A 293 16.53 -7.91 20.94
C LEU A 293 15.22 -7.72 20.15
N GLN A 294 14.24 -7.04 20.73
CA GLN A 294 13.02 -6.64 20.03
C GLN A 294 13.10 -5.22 19.44
N LYS A 295 12.24 -4.96 18.45
CA LYS A 295 12.05 -3.65 17.84
C LYS A 295 10.54 -3.39 17.73
N PRO A 296 10.00 -2.24 18.20
CA PRO A 296 10.69 -1.19 18.96
C PRO A 296 11.34 -1.68 20.24
N ARG A 297 12.39 -0.98 20.70
CA ARG A 297 13.07 -1.34 21.96
C ARG A 297 12.10 -1.19 23.13
N ARG A 298 12.25 -2.03 24.16
CA ARG A 298 11.44 -1.91 25.37
C ARG A 298 11.80 -0.61 26.11
N PRO A 299 10.85 0.30 26.39
CA PRO A 299 11.12 1.47 27.21
C PRO A 299 11.50 1.08 28.65
N TYR A 300 12.30 1.90 29.32
CA TYR A 300 12.78 1.61 30.68
C TYR A 300 11.67 1.67 31.75
N TRP A 301 10.63 2.49 31.52
CA TRP A 301 9.48 2.64 32.43
C TRP A 301 8.52 1.44 32.35
N LEU A 302 8.62 0.62 31.31
CA LEU A 302 7.75 -0.53 31.08
C LEU A 302 8.38 -1.79 31.69
N GLY A 303 7.68 -2.43 32.62
CA GLY A 303 8.13 -3.66 33.29
C GLY A 303 8.37 -4.78 32.28
N LYS A 304 9.24 -5.75 32.54
CA LYS A 304 9.66 -6.78 31.55
C LYS A 304 8.53 -7.67 31.02
N ARG A 305 7.42 -7.76 31.76
CA ARG A 305 6.27 -8.63 31.47
C ARG A 305 4.99 -7.88 31.14
N ASP A 306 5.00 -6.55 31.25
CA ASP A 306 3.84 -5.73 30.87
C ASP A 306 3.44 -6.02 29.41
N ALA A 307 2.18 -6.32 29.18
CA ALA A 307 1.67 -6.72 27.90
C ALA A 307 0.27 -6.15 27.66
N ILE A 308 -0.10 -6.02 26.39
CA ILE A 308 -1.48 -5.77 26.00
C ILE A 308 -2.21 -7.10 25.84
N ASP A 309 -3.37 -7.19 26.47
CA ASP A 309 -4.32 -8.27 26.24
C ASP A 309 -4.91 -8.14 24.83
N ARG A 310 -4.45 -9.01 23.93
CA ARG A 310 -4.91 -9.04 22.54
C ARG A 310 -6.38 -9.41 22.43
N SER A 311 -6.92 -10.19 23.37
CA SER A 311 -8.34 -10.54 23.36
C SER A 311 -9.22 -9.31 23.58
N VAL A 312 -8.81 -8.42 24.50
CA VAL A 312 -9.51 -7.16 24.78
C VAL A 312 -9.25 -6.13 23.69
N LEU A 313 -8.00 -6.04 23.19
CA LEU A 313 -7.64 -5.13 22.10
C LEU A 313 -8.49 -5.42 20.85
N PHE A 314 -8.73 -6.69 20.50
CA PHE A 314 -9.43 -7.06 19.27
C PHE A 314 -10.88 -7.51 19.48
N ALA A 315 -11.44 -7.41 20.69
CA ALA A 315 -12.82 -7.81 20.99
C ALA A 315 -13.87 -7.08 20.14
N GLY A 316 -13.58 -5.84 19.73
CA GLY A 316 -14.46 -5.02 18.89
C GLY A 316 -14.20 -5.14 17.39
N LEU A 317 -13.16 -5.88 16.96
CA LEU A 317 -12.75 -5.95 15.55
C LEU A 317 -13.69 -6.86 14.75
N LYS A 318 -14.46 -6.29 13.83
CA LYS A 318 -15.45 -7.02 13.03
C LYS A 318 -14.98 -7.39 11.63
N GLY A 319 -13.91 -6.78 11.13
CA GLY A 319 -13.40 -7.10 9.81
C GLY A 319 -12.13 -6.39 9.41
N LEU A 320 -11.37 -7.03 8.53
CA LEU A 320 -10.22 -6.49 7.82
C LEU A 320 -10.52 -6.48 6.32
N LEU A 321 -10.45 -5.31 5.70
CA LEU A 321 -10.52 -5.14 4.25
C LEU A 321 -9.15 -4.72 3.75
N THR A 322 -8.53 -5.53 2.89
CA THR A 322 -7.28 -5.18 2.20
C THR A 322 -7.55 -5.00 0.72
N MET A 323 -7.05 -3.92 0.14
CA MET A 323 -7.25 -3.58 -1.28
C MET A 323 -5.90 -3.28 -1.90
N GLY A 324 -5.66 -3.75 -3.13
CA GLY A 324 -4.39 -3.52 -3.80
C GLY A 324 -3.18 -4.09 -3.05
N SER A 325 -3.38 -5.19 -2.32
CA SER A 325 -2.45 -5.63 -1.26
C SER A 325 -1.14 -6.23 -1.80
N PRO A 326 0.04 -5.68 -1.44
CA PRO A 326 1.33 -6.27 -1.79
C PRO A 326 1.79 -7.36 -0.78
N LEU A 327 0.95 -7.77 0.17
CA LEU A 327 1.32 -8.69 1.26
C LEU A 327 2.03 -9.97 0.77
N ASN A 328 1.55 -10.58 -0.31
CA ASN A 328 2.16 -11.79 -0.87
C ASN A 328 3.58 -11.50 -1.43
N LYS A 329 3.81 -10.31 -1.97
CA LYS A 329 5.14 -9.87 -2.43
C LYS A 329 6.07 -9.59 -1.25
N PHE A 330 5.56 -8.97 -0.19
CA PHE A 330 6.29 -8.80 1.06
C PHE A 330 6.65 -10.13 1.71
N ALA A 331 5.73 -11.10 1.74
CA ALA A 331 6.02 -12.45 2.22
C ALA A 331 7.09 -13.17 1.38
N ALA A 332 7.06 -12.98 0.06
CA ALA A 332 8.04 -13.56 -0.86
C ALA A 332 9.45 -12.95 -0.70
N MET A 333 9.55 -11.62 -0.57
CA MET A 333 10.82 -10.89 -0.57
C MET A 333 11.39 -10.69 0.84
N TRP A 334 10.52 -10.37 1.79
CA TRP A 334 10.86 -9.95 3.14
C TRP A 334 9.98 -10.64 4.20
N PRO A 335 10.00 -11.97 4.30
CA PRO A 335 9.11 -12.71 5.21
C PRO A 335 9.23 -12.27 6.68
N ALA A 336 10.42 -11.82 7.11
CA ALA A 336 10.64 -11.31 8.47
C ALA A 336 9.99 -9.94 8.76
N ILE A 337 9.52 -9.23 7.73
CA ILE A 337 8.77 -7.98 7.87
C ILE A 337 7.29 -8.26 8.13
N VAL A 338 6.78 -9.40 7.64
CA VAL A 338 5.36 -9.80 7.74
C VAL A 338 5.21 -11.15 8.48
N PRO A 339 5.71 -11.26 9.73
CA PRO A 339 5.54 -12.48 10.51
C PRO A 339 4.07 -12.72 10.84
N VAL A 340 3.71 -13.98 11.06
CA VAL A 340 2.37 -14.39 11.52
C VAL A 340 2.44 -14.69 13.01
N ASN A 341 1.53 -14.11 13.78
CA ASN A 341 1.40 -14.40 15.20
C ASN A 341 0.88 -15.82 15.43
N ARG A 342 1.45 -16.56 16.39
CA ARG A 342 0.92 -17.86 16.82
C ARG A 342 -0.33 -17.72 17.69
N GLU A 343 -0.46 -16.60 18.39
CA GLU A 343 -1.63 -16.25 19.18
C GLU A 343 -2.74 -15.76 18.25
N ALA A 344 -3.79 -16.59 18.13
CA ALA A 344 -4.96 -16.25 17.35
C ALA A 344 -5.75 -15.09 17.99
N LEU A 345 -6.49 -14.36 17.18
CA LEU A 345 -7.51 -13.41 17.67
C LEU A 345 -8.56 -14.15 18.52
N ALA A 346 -9.13 -13.46 19.51
CA ALA A 346 -10.10 -14.06 20.45
C ALA A 346 -11.36 -14.61 19.78
N HIS A 347 -11.69 -14.09 18.60
CA HIS A 347 -12.74 -14.60 17.74
C HIS A 347 -12.29 -14.56 16.28
N PRO A 348 -12.87 -15.40 15.40
CA PRO A 348 -12.58 -15.33 13.99
C PRO A 348 -13.05 -14.02 13.37
N VAL A 349 -12.15 -13.32 12.68
CA VAL A 349 -12.42 -12.03 12.05
C VAL A 349 -12.37 -12.20 10.52
N PRO A 350 -13.43 -11.86 9.78
CA PRO A 350 -13.40 -11.86 8.31
C PRO A 350 -12.30 -10.95 7.78
N TRP A 351 -11.47 -11.49 6.89
CA TRP A 351 -10.46 -10.75 6.14
C TRP A 351 -10.78 -10.83 4.65
N VAL A 352 -11.34 -9.75 4.10
CA VAL A 352 -11.64 -9.64 2.67
C VAL A 352 -10.46 -8.99 1.96
N ASN A 353 -9.84 -9.71 1.03
CA ASN A 353 -8.78 -9.17 0.18
C ASN A 353 -9.30 -8.94 -1.24
N VAL A 354 -9.37 -7.69 -1.67
CA VAL A 354 -9.81 -7.30 -3.02
C VAL A 354 -8.60 -6.95 -3.88
N ALA A 355 -8.44 -7.63 -5.01
CA ALA A 355 -7.31 -7.44 -5.92
C ALA A 355 -7.82 -7.29 -7.36
N ASP A 356 -7.52 -6.17 -8.02
CA ASP A 356 -7.84 -6.01 -9.43
C ASP A 356 -6.74 -6.74 -10.22
N ARG A 357 -7.13 -7.53 -11.23
CA ARG A 357 -6.20 -8.33 -12.03
C ARG A 357 -5.19 -7.48 -12.81
N GLN A 358 -5.49 -6.21 -13.04
CA GLN A 358 -4.59 -5.26 -13.69
C GLN A 358 -3.74 -4.46 -12.69
N ASP A 359 -3.99 -4.60 -11.39
CA ASP A 359 -3.19 -3.95 -10.37
C ASP A 359 -1.79 -4.60 -10.32
N ILE A 360 -0.80 -3.85 -10.79
CA ILE A 360 0.61 -4.27 -10.81
C ILE A 360 1.17 -4.56 -9.42
N VAL A 361 0.53 -4.08 -8.34
CA VAL A 361 1.00 -4.16 -6.96
C VAL A 361 0.27 -5.24 -6.19
N ALA A 362 -1.03 -5.42 -6.42
CA ALA A 362 -1.80 -6.48 -5.80
C ALA A 362 -1.30 -7.88 -6.20
N GLY A 363 -1.42 -8.83 -5.28
CA GLY A 363 -1.49 -10.25 -5.64
C GLY A 363 -2.94 -10.70 -5.77
N ASN A 364 -3.31 -11.35 -6.88
CA ASN A 364 -4.67 -11.89 -7.09
C ASN A 364 -5.14 -12.83 -5.97
N ASN A 365 -4.21 -13.46 -5.26
CA ASN A 365 -4.48 -14.34 -4.14
C ASN A 365 -3.37 -14.19 -3.11
N ILE A 366 -3.72 -13.87 -1.86
CA ILE A 366 -2.83 -13.97 -0.70
C ILE A 366 -2.76 -15.45 -0.29
N SER A 367 -1.61 -16.08 -0.53
CA SER A 367 -1.45 -17.54 -0.45
C SER A 367 -0.19 -17.99 0.28
N LEU A 368 0.72 -17.06 0.58
CA LEU A 368 1.93 -17.35 1.35
C LEU A 368 1.70 -17.29 2.86
N PHE A 369 0.53 -16.85 3.30
CA PHE A 369 0.18 -16.80 4.71
C PHE A 369 -0.65 -18.04 5.08
N ARG A 370 -0.28 -18.67 6.18
CA ARG A 370 -0.97 -19.82 6.78
C ARG A 370 -0.94 -19.65 8.29
N SER A 371 -1.87 -20.29 8.97
CA SER A 371 -1.75 -20.50 10.41
C SER A 371 -0.41 -21.17 10.73
N CYS A 372 0.24 -20.78 11.83
CA CYS A 372 1.52 -21.33 12.24
C CYS A 372 1.49 -22.83 12.55
N ASN A 373 0.29 -23.40 12.74
CA ASN A 373 0.08 -24.83 12.90
C ASN A 373 0.00 -25.57 11.56
N GLY A 374 0.10 -24.85 10.42
CA GLY A 374 0.23 -25.41 9.07
C GLY A 374 -1.07 -25.89 8.44
N THR A 375 -2.22 -25.73 9.10
CA THR A 375 -3.47 -26.44 8.75
C THR A 375 -4.33 -25.76 7.69
N SER A 376 -4.27 -24.44 7.51
CA SER A 376 -5.12 -23.72 6.56
C SER A 376 -4.48 -22.46 5.99
N THR A 377 -4.73 -22.19 4.70
CA THR A 377 -4.47 -20.90 4.02
C THR A 377 -5.62 -19.91 4.15
N GLU A 378 -6.79 -20.38 4.59
CA GLU A 378 -8.00 -19.57 4.75
C GLU A 378 -8.07 -18.94 6.15
N GLU A 379 -7.24 -19.38 7.09
CA GLU A 379 -7.17 -18.81 8.42
C GLU A 379 -5.73 -18.46 8.81
N VAL A 380 -5.51 -17.20 9.19
CA VAL A 380 -4.21 -16.65 9.58
C VAL A 380 -4.35 -15.96 10.93
N ALA A 381 -3.94 -16.64 12.01
CA ALA A 381 -4.03 -16.13 13.38
C ALA A 381 -5.44 -15.63 13.76
N GLY A 382 -6.50 -16.37 13.37
CA GLY A 382 -7.89 -15.98 13.61
C GLY A 382 -8.49 -15.05 12.53
N LEU A 383 -7.71 -14.56 11.56
CA LEU A 383 -8.24 -13.86 10.38
C LEU A 383 -8.70 -14.88 9.34
N ARG A 384 -9.98 -14.84 8.94
CA ARG A 384 -10.56 -15.69 7.90
C ARG A 384 -10.45 -15.03 6.53
N LEU A 385 -9.40 -15.39 5.80
CA LEU A 385 -9.05 -14.81 4.51
C LEU A 385 -10.00 -15.26 3.41
N ARG A 386 -10.59 -14.28 2.72
CA ARG A 386 -11.34 -14.44 1.49
C ARG A 386 -10.74 -13.56 0.41
N ASN A 387 -10.11 -14.19 -0.58
CA ASN A 387 -9.60 -13.50 -1.76
C ASN A 387 -10.75 -13.24 -2.75
N VAL A 388 -10.88 -11.99 -3.17
CA VAL A 388 -11.86 -11.51 -4.12
C VAL A 388 -11.09 -10.92 -5.30
N PRO A 389 -10.84 -11.72 -6.36
CA PRO A 389 -10.32 -11.17 -7.59
C PRO A 389 -11.37 -10.24 -8.20
N TRP A 390 -10.91 -9.19 -8.85
CA TRP A 390 -11.74 -8.19 -9.48
C TRP A 390 -11.11 -7.79 -10.82
N ALA A 391 -11.92 -7.41 -11.81
CA ALA A 391 -11.43 -6.86 -13.06
C ALA A 391 -12.37 -5.74 -13.54
N ASP A 392 -12.08 -4.51 -13.15
CA ASP A 392 -12.91 -3.34 -13.50
C ASP A 392 -12.20 -2.34 -14.43
N ARG A 393 -10.87 -2.33 -14.46
CA ARG A 393 -10.12 -1.33 -15.22
C ARG A 393 -9.67 -1.86 -16.59
N LEU A 394 -9.35 -0.93 -17.48
CA LEU A 394 -8.67 -1.20 -18.76
C LEU A 394 -7.19 -0.78 -18.71
N SER A 395 -6.81 -0.01 -17.69
CA SER A 395 -5.51 0.63 -17.58
C SER A 395 -4.85 0.25 -16.25
N ILE A 396 -3.64 -0.29 -16.37
CA ILE A 396 -2.77 -0.68 -15.25
C ILE A 396 -2.44 0.51 -14.33
N PHE A 397 -2.42 1.72 -14.87
CA PHE A 397 -2.11 2.96 -14.12
C PHE A 397 -3.23 3.36 -13.17
N THR A 398 -4.46 2.96 -13.47
CA THR A 398 -5.64 3.34 -12.67
C THR A 398 -6.14 2.21 -11.80
N ALA A 399 -5.84 0.94 -12.12
CA ALA A 399 -6.30 -0.24 -11.38
C ALA A 399 -6.07 -0.08 -9.87
N HIS A 400 -4.83 0.23 -9.49
CA HIS A 400 -4.40 0.30 -8.10
C HIS A 400 -5.11 1.38 -7.26
N THR A 401 -5.42 2.54 -7.83
CA THR A 401 -6.00 3.69 -7.09
C THR A 401 -7.52 3.73 -7.15
N SER A 402 -8.15 2.73 -7.76
CA SER A 402 -9.54 2.84 -8.19
C SER A 402 -10.57 2.09 -7.34
N TYR A 403 -10.13 1.36 -6.32
CA TYR A 403 -10.97 0.52 -5.47
C TYR A 403 -12.11 1.28 -4.78
N TRP A 404 -11.87 2.51 -4.34
CA TRP A 404 -12.83 3.33 -3.58
C TRP A 404 -13.79 4.10 -4.47
N LYS A 405 -13.48 4.28 -5.76
CA LYS A 405 -14.23 5.19 -6.62
C LYS A 405 -15.68 4.69 -6.72
N ALA A 406 -16.66 5.48 -6.32
CA ALA A 406 -18.09 5.12 -6.47
C ALA A 406 -18.57 5.14 -7.95
N ASP A 407 -17.75 5.69 -8.87
CA ASP A 407 -18.08 6.12 -10.23
C ASP A 407 -19.24 7.13 -10.29
N PHE A 408 -18.88 8.36 -10.65
CA PHE A 408 -19.77 9.32 -11.32
C PHE A 408 -19.30 9.55 -12.76
N MET A 409 -18.38 8.73 -13.29
CA MET A 409 -18.08 8.81 -14.72
C MET A 409 -19.42 8.58 -15.43
N PRO A 410 -19.83 9.48 -16.35
CA PRO A 410 -20.92 9.18 -17.25
C PRO A 410 -20.61 7.79 -17.78
N PRO A 411 -21.53 6.82 -17.65
CA PRO A 411 -21.32 5.59 -18.37
C PRO A 411 -21.00 6.01 -19.81
N ASN A 412 -20.03 5.37 -20.43
CA ASN A 412 -20.04 5.25 -21.88
C ASN A 412 -21.52 5.13 -22.32
N PRO A 413 -21.98 5.81 -23.39
CA PRO A 413 -23.41 5.92 -23.69
C PRO A 413 -24.16 4.57 -23.63
N LEU A 414 -23.47 3.48 -23.99
CA LEU A 414 -23.86 2.08 -23.79
C LEU A 414 -24.14 1.64 -22.34
N GLY A 415 -23.30 1.98 -21.37
CA GLY A 415 -23.53 1.69 -19.95
C GLY A 415 -24.70 2.48 -19.36
N ARG A 416 -25.02 3.65 -19.92
CA ARG A 416 -26.14 4.50 -19.50
C ARG A 416 -27.44 3.88 -19.98
N VAL A 417 -27.44 3.35 -21.21
CA VAL A 417 -28.54 2.57 -21.78
C VAL A 417 -28.72 1.26 -21.02
N LYS A 418 -27.66 0.49 -20.74
CA LYS A 418 -27.78 -0.78 -20.01
C LYS A 418 -28.26 -0.58 -18.56
N GLY A 419 -27.72 0.39 -17.83
CA GLY A 419 -28.18 0.71 -16.48
C GLY A 419 -29.64 1.18 -16.44
N ARG A 420 -30.07 1.95 -17.45
CA ARG A 420 -31.47 2.41 -17.58
C ARG A 420 -32.43 1.29 -18.01
N LEU A 421 -31.98 0.35 -18.84
CA LEU A 421 -32.78 -0.79 -19.31
C LEU A 421 -32.90 -1.90 -18.27
N THR A 422 -31.85 -2.14 -17.48
CA THR A 422 -31.82 -3.25 -16.50
C THR A 422 -32.16 -2.82 -15.08
N GLY A 423 -32.17 -1.51 -14.80
CA GLY A 423 -32.28 -0.98 -13.43
C GLY A 423 -31.08 -1.32 -12.54
N GLN A 424 -30.05 -1.98 -13.08
CA GLN A 424 -28.86 -2.38 -12.33
C GLN A 424 -27.77 -1.32 -12.49
N HIS A 425 -27.54 -0.56 -11.43
CA HIS A 425 -26.33 0.24 -11.31
C HIS A 425 -25.11 -0.68 -11.14
N PRO A 426 -23.96 -0.37 -11.75
CA PRO A 426 -22.77 -1.21 -11.62
C PRO A 426 -22.40 -1.37 -10.15
N GLN A 427 -22.45 -2.60 -9.65
CA GLN A 427 -22.20 -2.92 -8.25
C GLN A 427 -20.70 -2.81 -7.96
N ARG A 428 -20.32 -1.68 -7.36
CA ARG A 428 -18.93 -1.39 -6.96
C ARG A 428 -18.61 -1.88 -5.56
N LEU A 429 -17.32 -1.86 -5.23
CA LEU A 429 -16.82 -2.25 -3.92
C LEU A 429 -17.58 -1.55 -2.77
N MET A 430 -17.78 -0.23 -2.84
CA MET A 430 -18.55 0.47 -1.78
C MET A 430 -19.97 -0.07 -1.64
N ASN A 431 -20.70 -0.31 -2.73
CA ASN A 431 -22.05 -0.87 -2.67
C ASN A 431 -22.07 -2.25 -1.98
N ARG A 432 -21.02 -3.04 -2.20
CA ARG A 432 -20.86 -4.37 -1.58
C ARG A 432 -20.43 -4.32 -0.12
N LEU A 433 -19.79 -3.24 0.31
CA LEU A 433 -19.41 -3.05 1.72
C LEU A 433 -20.58 -2.65 2.59
N ILE A 434 -21.62 -2.00 2.06
CA ILE A 434 -22.70 -1.49 2.93
C ILE A 434 -23.42 -2.61 3.69
N PRO A 435 -23.89 -3.70 3.06
CA PRO A 435 -24.51 -4.80 3.80
C PRO A 435 -23.55 -5.46 4.81
N TRP A 436 -22.26 -5.50 4.49
CA TRP A 436 -21.23 -6.02 5.39
C TRP A 436 -21.06 -5.15 6.64
N LEU A 437 -21.08 -3.82 6.48
CA LEU A 437 -21.04 -2.85 7.59
C LEU A 437 -22.35 -2.84 8.40
N GLU A 438 -23.49 -3.09 7.74
CA GLU A 438 -24.81 -3.09 8.37
C GLU A 438 -25.03 -4.25 9.33
N THR A 439 -24.60 -5.44 8.93
CA THR A 439 -24.90 -6.68 9.67
C THR A 439 -23.95 -6.92 10.83
N GLY A 440 -22.71 -6.44 10.79
CA GLY A 440 -21.75 -6.60 11.89
C GLY A 440 -21.24 -8.03 12.14
N ASP A 441 -21.91 -9.05 11.60
CA ASP A 441 -21.66 -10.47 11.87
C ASP A 441 -20.79 -11.14 10.81
N GLY A 442 -20.04 -10.33 10.04
CA GLY A 442 -19.28 -10.86 8.91
C GLY A 442 -20.19 -11.44 7.83
N GLY A 443 -21.38 -10.83 7.65
CA GLY A 443 -22.31 -11.17 6.57
C GLY A 443 -21.57 -11.38 5.25
N ARG A 444 -22.10 -12.23 4.37
CA ARG A 444 -21.43 -12.62 3.12
C ARG A 444 -21.11 -11.38 2.30
N PHE A 445 -19.88 -10.88 2.41
CA PHE A 445 -19.37 -9.86 1.50
C PHE A 445 -19.51 -10.42 0.08
N GLU A 446 -20.39 -9.86 -0.74
CA GLU A 446 -20.51 -10.31 -2.12
C GLU A 446 -19.47 -9.58 -2.96
N PRO A 447 -18.68 -10.30 -3.76
CA PRO A 447 -17.70 -9.65 -4.62
C PRO A 447 -18.40 -8.72 -5.62
N PRO A 448 -17.79 -7.59 -5.99
CA PRO A 448 -18.27 -6.82 -7.12
C PRO A 448 -18.20 -7.66 -8.40
N ASP A 449 -19.11 -7.41 -9.34
CA ASP A 449 -19.10 -8.12 -10.61
C ASP A 449 -17.86 -7.73 -11.43
N ASP A 450 -17.25 -8.73 -12.07
CA ASP A 450 -16.19 -8.49 -13.04
C ASP A 450 -16.78 -7.75 -14.25
N ARG A 451 -16.19 -6.61 -14.63
CA ARG A 451 -16.59 -5.89 -15.85
C ARG A 451 -15.94 -6.48 -17.10
N MET A 452 -14.95 -7.34 -16.93
CA MET A 452 -14.30 -8.06 -18.04
C MET A 452 -13.88 -9.47 -17.65
N PRO A 453 -13.85 -10.41 -18.61
CA PRO A 453 -13.32 -11.75 -18.37
C PRO A 453 -11.88 -11.70 -17.86
N GLY A 454 -11.56 -12.51 -16.84
CA GLY A 454 -10.24 -12.49 -16.21
C GLY A 454 -9.07 -12.82 -17.15
N TRP A 455 -9.30 -13.64 -18.19
CA TRP A 455 -8.28 -13.92 -19.22
C TRP A 455 -7.98 -12.67 -20.04
N LEU A 456 -9.03 -11.91 -20.42
CA LEU A 456 -8.89 -10.67 -21.18
C LEU A 456 -8.15 -9.62 -20.36
N ALA A 457 -8.48 -9.48 -19.06
CA ALA A 457 -7.76 -8.59 -18.15
C ALA A 457 -6.26 -8.90 -18.10
N THR A 458 -5.90 -10.19 -18.05
CA THR A 458 -4.51 -10.66 -18.03
C THR A 458 -3.80 -10.39 -19.37
N CYS A 459 -4.47 -10.62 -20.49
CA CYS A 459 -3.94 -10.30 -21.82
C CYS A 459 -3.70 -8.80 -21.98
N LEU A 460 -4.68 -7.96 -21.58
CA LEU A 460 -4.56 -6.51 -21.61
C LEU A 460 -3.42 -6.02 -20.73
N TYR A 461 -3.26 -6.59 -19.53
CA TYR A 461 -2.14 -6.30 -18.65
C TYR A 461 -0.79 -6.60 -19.32
N GLY A 462 -0.64 -7.80 -19.91
CA GLY A 462 0.58 -8.17 -20.63
C GLY A 462 0.86 -7.29 -21.84
N ALA A 463 -0.17 -6.96 -22.62
CA ALA A 463 -0.07 -6.05 -23.76
C ALA A 463 0.33 -4.64 -23.33
N TRP A 464 -0.24 -4.12 -22.24
CA TRP A 464 0.14 -2.83 -21.66
C TRP A 464 1.59 -2.81 -21.21
N LEU A 465 2.04 -3.84 -20.48
CA LEU A 465 3.44 -3.93 -20.05
C LEU A 465 4.40 -3.97 -21.23
N ALA A 466 4.09 -4.76 -22.27
CA ALA A 466 4.91 -4.83 -23.47
C ALA A 466 4.93 -3.48 -24.20
N PHE A 467 3.77 -2.85 -24.38
CA PHE A 467 3.64 -1.53 -25.00
C PHE A 467 4.44 -0.46 -24.25
N VAL A 468 4.27 -0.37 -22.92
CA VAL A 468 4.98 0.59 -22.08
C VAL A 468 6.48 0.33 -22.13
N GLY A 469 6.92 -0.92 -22.03
CA GLY A 469 8.33 -1.28 -22.15
C GLY A 469 8.95 -0.87 -23.49
N LEU A 470 8.24 -1.11 -24.60
CA LEU A 470 8.68 -0.71 -25.94
C LEU A 470 8.71 0.81 -26.09
N ALA A 471 7.67 1.51 -25.62
CA ALA A 471 7.62 2.97 -25.67
C ALA A 471 8.76 3.62 -24.86
N LEU A 472 9.04 3.09 -23.66
CA LEU A 472 10.13 3.55 -22.81
C LEU A 472 11.52 3.16 -23.32
N ALA A 473 11.64 2.16 -24.18
CA ALA A 473 12.89 1.89 -24.90
C ALA A 473 13.04 2.77 -26.14
N PHE A 474 11.93 3.08 -26.82
CA PHE A 474 11.90 3.91 -28.02
C PHE A 474 12.31 5.36 -27.73
N ILE A 475 11.77 5.99 -26.68
CA ILE A 475 12.07 7.39 -26.33
C ILE A 475 13.58 7.66 -26.22
N PRO A 476 14.36 6.96 -25.37
CA PRO A 476 15.79 7.20 -25.25
C PRO A 476 16.54 6.82 -26.53
N ALA A 477 16.14 5.77 -27.24
CA ALA A 477 16.76 5.38 -28.51
C ALA A 477 16.60 6.49 -29.58
N PHE A 478 15.40 7.06 -29.69
CA PHE A 478 15.12 8.19 -30.57
C PHE A 478 15.96 9.41 -30.20
N LEU A 479 16.02 9.75 -28.90
CA LEU A 479 16.78 10.91 -28.42
C LEU A 479 18.29 10.75 -28.61
N LEU A 480 18.84 9.55 -28.40
CA LEU A 480 20.25 9.27 -28.66
C LEU A 480 20.59 9.47 -30.13
N ARG A 481 19.78 8.91 -31.04
CA ARG A 481 19.96 9.09 -32.48
C ARG A 481 19.87 10.57 -32.88
N TRP A 482 18.88 11.30 -32.37
CA TRP A 482 18.76 12.73 -32.63
C TRP A 482 20.00 13.51 -32.16
N MET A 483 20.54 13.18 -30.99
CA MET A 483 21.78 13.78 -30.49
C MET A 483 23.00 13.44 -31.36
N GLU A 484 23.10 12.22 -31.88
CA GLU A 484 24.17 11.84 -32.82
C GLU A 484 24.08 12.63 -34.12
N THR A 485 22.88 12.84 -34.67
CA THR A 485 22.66 13.68 -35.86
C THR A 485 23.09 15.14 -35.59
N LEU A 486 22.72 15.70 -34.44
CA LEU A 486 23.14 17.05 -34.05
C LEU A 486 24.66 17.17 -33.88
N TRP A 487 25.31 16.15 -33.32
CA TRP A 487 26.75 16.16 -33.08
C TRP A 487 27.56 15.99 -34.38
N SER A 488 27.06 15.16 -35.31
CA SER A 488 27.77 14.84 -36.54
C SER A 488 27.62 15.86 -37.66
N GLY A 489 26.52 16.64 -37.69
CA GLY A 489 26.22 17.53 -38.82
C GLY A 489 26.80 18.96 -38.76
N GLY A 490 27.63 19.30 -37.76
CA GLY A 490 28.28 20.63 -37.66
C GLY A 490 27.29 21.80 -37.58
N ASP A 491 27.74 23.04 -37.88
CA ASP A 491 26.88 24.25 -37.83
C ASP A 491 25.64 24.17 -38.73
N ALA A 492 25.68 23.34 -39.78
CA ALA A 492 24.55 23.10 -40.67
C ALA A 492 23.41 22.28 -40.01
N ALA A 493 23.69 21.50 -38.96
CA ALA A 493 22.70 20.71 -38.24
C ALA A 493 21.84 21.52 -37.26
N ILE A 494 22.21 22.76 -36.95
CA ILE A 494 21.41 23.62 -36.06
C ILE A 494 20.05 23.96 -36.70
N HIS A 495 19.97 23.92 -38.03
CA HIS A 495 18.71 24.07 -38.78
C HIS A 495 17.95 22.77 -39.00
N TYR A 496 18.52 21.61 -38.61
CA TYR A 496 17.84 20.32 -38.72
C TYR A 496 16.67 20.29 -37.74
N SER A 497 15.45 20.39 -38.27
CA SER A 497 14.28 20.45 -37.41
C SER A 497 14.06 19.09 -36.73
N LEU A 498 13.55 19.10 -35.50
CA LEU A 498 13.14 17.88 -34.79
C LEU A 498 12.27 16.97 -35.68
N TRP A 499 11.48 17.55 -36.58
CA TRP A 499 10.64 16.84 -37.53
C TRP A 499 11.41 16.02 -38.57
N GLU A 500 12.52 16.53 -39.11
CA GLU A 500 13.34 15.77 -40.06
C GLU A 500 14.00 14.58 -39.38
N ALA A 501 14.46 14.75 -38.13
CA ALA A 501 14.97 13.64 -37.33
C ALA A 501 13.90 12.59 -36.99
N VAL A 502 12.66 13.02 -36.73
CA VAL A 502 11.50 12.11 -36.57
C VAL A 502 11.25 11.33 -37.86
N ILE A 503 11.18 12.01 -39.00
CA ILE A 503 10.93 11.38 -40.30
C ILE A 503 12.05 10.39 -40.64
N GLU A 504 13.31 10.79 -40.50
CA GLU A 504 14.47 9.93 -40.75
C GLU A 504 14.52 8.72 -39.81
N THR A 505 14.05 8.90 -38.57
CA THR A 505 13.95 7.80 -37.61
C THR A 505 12.84 6.81 -37.97
N ILE A 506 11.71 7.30 -38.46
CA ILE A 506 10.60 6.47 -38.94
C ILE A 506 10.99 5.74 -40.24
N THR A 507 11.72 6.39 -41.15
CA THR A 507 12.08 5.81 -42.46
C THR A 507 13.26 4.85 -42.40
N ASN A 508 14.08 4.88 -41.35
CA ASN A 508 15.21 3.96 -41.15
C ASN A 508 15.05 3.12 -39.86
N PRO A 509 14.21 2.06 -39.91
CA PRO A 509 13.87 1.26 -38.73
C PRO A 509 15.02 0.39 -38.21
N SER A 510 16.01 0.04 -39.05
CA SER A 510 17.14 -0.79 -38.63
C SER A 510 18.08 -0.04 -37.68
N SER A 511 18.34 1.25 -37.96
CA SER A 511 19.12 2.11 -37.06
C SER A 511 18.40 2.29 -35.71
N LEU A 512 17.10 2.56 -35.73
CA LEU A 512 16.30 2.66 -34.50
C LEU A 512 16.32 1.36 -33.68
N ALA A 513 16.15 0.21 -34.33
CA ALA A 513 16.19 -1.09 -33.67
C ALA A 513 17.55 -1.35 -33.00
N MET A 514 18.65 -0.92 -33.64
CA MET A 514 20.00 -1.01 -33.07
C MET A 514 20.12 -0.18 -31.78
N HIS A 515 19.64 1.07 -31.79
CA HIS A 515 19.66 1.94 -30.60
C HIS A 515 18.76 1.41 -29.49
N MET A 516 17.57 0.90 -29.82
CA MET A 516 16.71 0.25 -28.84
C MET A 516 17.40 -0.97 -28.22
N GLY A 517 18.07 -1.80 -29.04
CA GLY A 517 18.89 -2.92 -28.58
C GLY A 517 20.01 -2.48 -27.64
N ALA A 518 20.70 -1.38 -27.97
CA ALA A 518 21.76 -0.81 -27.12
C ALA A 518 21.23 -0.30 -25.77
N VAL A 519 20.10 0.43 -25.76
CA VAL A 519 19.45 0.91 -24.53
C VAL A 519 19.01 -0.25 -23.65
N ILE A 520 18.36 -1.26 -24.23
CA ILE A 520 17.92 -2.46 -23.50
C ILE A 520 19.15 -3.22 -22.96
N GLY A 521 20.20 -3.38 -23.77
CA GLY A 521 21.46 -4.02 -23.37
C GLY A 521 22.14 -3.30 -22.20
N ALA A 522 22.21 -1.97 -22.25
CA ALA A 522 22.73 -1.15 -21.16
C ALA A 522 21.90 -1.27 -19.88
N GLY A 523 20.57 -1.32 -20.00
CA GLY A 523 19.67 -1.57 -18.87
C GLY A 523 19.90 -2.96 -18.25
N ILE A 524 20.02 -4.01 -19.06
CA ILE A 524 20.31 -5.37 -18.61
C ILE A 524 21.63 -5.41 -17.84
N LEU A 525 22.68 -4.82 -18.39
CA LEU A 525 24.00 -4.76 -17.74
C LEU A 525 23.92 -4.03 -16.40
N THR A 526 23.28 -2.85 -16.38
CA THR A 526 23.15 -2.02 -15.18
C THR A 526 22.41 -2.75 -14.06
N VAL A 527 21.22 -3.30 -14.36
CA VAL A 527 20.43 -4.06 -13.38
C VAL A 527 21.21 -5.28 -12.86
N SER A 528 21.94 -5.98 -13.74
CA SER A 528 22.76 -7.14 -13.36
C SER A 528 23.89 -6.75 -12.40
N VAL A 529 24.61 -5.68 -12.69
CA VAL A 529 25.71 -5.17 -11.84
C VAL A 529 25.16 -4.72 -10.48
N CYS A 530 24.10 -3.91 -10.45
CA CYS A 530 23.47 -3.47 -9.20
C CYS A 530 22.97 -4.65 -8.37
N SER A 531 22.36 -5.65 -9.01
CA SER A 531 21.88 -6.86 -8.35
C SER A 531 23.03 -7.68 -7.74
N LEU A 532 24.14 -7.83 -8.45
CA LEU A 532 25.32 -8.55 -7.96
C LEU A 532 25.97 -7.83 -6.76
N ILE A 533 26.12 -6.50 -6.85
CA ILE A 533 26.62 -5.66 -5.74
C ILE A 533 25.74 -5.84 -4.51
N ARG A 534 24.41 -5.80 -4.68
CA ARG A 534 23.49 -5.97 -3.56
C ARG A 534 23.57 -7.36 -2.94
N TYR A 535 23.57 -8.40 -3.76
CA TYR A 535 23.68 -9.78 -3.30
C TYR A 535 24.96 -10.01 -2.49
N THR A 536 26.10 -9.57 -3.02
CA THR A 536 27.40 -9.69 -2.34
C THR A 536 27.45 -8.90 -1.03
N TRP A 537 26.91 -7.68 -1.02
CA TRP A 537 26.78 -6.87 0.20
C TRP A 537 25.95 -7.57 1.28
N GLU A 538 24.79 -8.14 0.93
CA GLU A 538 23.93 -8.84 1.91
C GLU A 538 24.57 -10.12 2.44
N VAL A 539 25.25 -10.90 1.59
CA VAL A 539 25.99 -12.11 2.00
C VAL A 539 27.12 -11.75 2.97
N ASN A 540 27.87 -10.68 2.67
CA ASN A 540 28.96 -10.23 3.54
C ASN A 540 28.43 -9.65 4.85
N ARG A 541 27.40 -8.80 4.81
CA ARG A 541 26.79 -8.18 6.00
C ARG A 541 26.41 -9.22 7.05
N ASP A 542 25.80 -10.33 6.63
CA ASP A 542 25.42 -11.40 7.56
C ASP A 542 26.63 -12.00 8.26
N ARG A 543 27.80 -12.08 7.61
CA ARG A 543 29.06 -12.52 8.24
C ARG A 543 29.54 -11.54 9.30
N TRP A 544 29.52 -10.23 9.00
CA TRP A 544 29.96 -9.17 9.93
C TRP A 544 29.05 -9.04 11.15
N THR A 545 27.74 -9.24 11.00
CA THR A 545 26.81 -9.23 12.15
C THR A 545 26.84 -10.53 12.96
N ASN A 546 27.56 -11.55 12.48
CA ASN A 546 27.65 -12.86 13.13
C ASN A 546 28.87 -13.03 14.02
N THR A 547 29.93 -12.27 13.77
CA THR A 547 31.11 -12.05 14.64
C THR A 547 30.81 -10.95 15.65
#